data_AF-C1HBG0-F1
#
_entry.id   AF-C1HBG0-F1
#
_cell.length_a   1.000
_cell.length_b   1.000
_cell.length_c   1.000
_cell.angle_alpha   90.00
_cell.angle_beta   90.00
_cell.angle_gamma   90.00
#
_symmetry.space_group_name_H-M   'P 1'
#
loop_
_entity.id
_entity.type
_entity.pdbx_description
1 polymer ?
#
loop_
_entity_poly.entity_id
_entity_poly.type
_entity_poly.pdbx_seq_one_letter_code
_entity_poly.pdbx_strand_id
1 'polypeptide(L)'
;MTQNIILGLRSIQVLFAIIVLGLTAYAVNSSQGSSPDEVNFLLFDAIWTMLIAVPYLVLSPLYFPAVAHKYALIATEAITLLFWFAGFIALAASLPPAGLCKYYTICKALQAATVFSAFEWLLFVATAVLVVVLPLVRGRETHKPEAGVNMQAHAGV
;
A
#
# COMPACT_ATOMS: atom_id res chain seq x y z
N MET A 1 16.32 3.44 -13.70
CA MET A 1 16.57 2.67 -12.44
C MET A 1 15.36 2.68 -11.52
N THR A 2 14.82 3.85 -11.13
CA THR A 2 13.67 3.94 -10.21
C THR A 2 12.44 3.16 -10.66
N GLN A 3 12.11 3.18 -11.96
CA GLN A 3 10.98 2.43 -12.51
C GLN A 3 11.11 0.91 -12.28
N ASN A 4 12.28 0.32 -12.51
CA ASN A 4 12.50 -1.11 -12.30
C ASN A 4 12.36 -1.48 -10.82
N ILE A 5 12.83 -0.61 -9.92
CA ILE A 5 12.66 -0.79 -8.47
C ILE A 5 11.17 -0.76 -8.10
N ILE A 6 10.41 0.22 -8.62
CA ILE A 6 8.97 0.33 -8.37
C ILE A 6 8.24 -0.92 -8.88
N LEU A 7 8.51 -1.38 -10.10
CA LEU A 7 7.89 -2.60 -10.65
C LEU A 7 8.24 -3.84 -9.82
N GLY A 8 9.48 -3.94 -9.33
CA GLY A 8 9.88 -5.00 -8.39
C GLY A 8 9.07 -4.96 -7.10
N LEU A 9 8.93 -3.78 -6.48
CA LEU A 9 8.10 -3.59 -5.28
C LEU A 9 6.64 -3.95 -5.53
N ARG A 10 6.06 -3.53 -6.67
CA ARG A 10 4.69 -3.91 -7.05
C ARG A 10 4.50 -5.41 -7.21
N SER A 11 5.50 -6.09 -7.76
CA SER A 11 5.45 -7.54 -7.94
C SER A 11 5.44 -8.26 -6.59
N ILE A 12 6.23 -7.77 -5.63
CA ILE A 12 6.22 -8.30 -4.26
C ILE A 12 4.89 -7.98 -3.56
N GLN A 13 4.34 -6.78 -3.76
CA GLN A 13 3.01 -6.40 -3.24
C GLN A 13 1.91 -7.36 -3.70
N VAL A 14 1.88 -7.68 -5.00
CA VAL A 14 0.93 -8.68 -5.55
C VAL A 14 1.16 -10.07 -4.94
N LEU A 15 2.42 -10.49 -4.78
CA LEU A 15 2.74 -11.79 -4.18
C LEU A 15 2.22 -11.90 -2.74
N PHE A 16 2.47 -10.88 -1.92
CA PHE A 16 2.01 -10.85 -0.53
C PHE A 16 0.49 -10.75 -0.44
N ALA A 17 -0.15 -9.96 -1.31
CA ALA A 17 -1.61 -9.94 -1.43
C ALA A 17 -2.17 -11.33 -1.79
N ILE A 18 -1.54 -12.10 -2.67
CA ILE A 18 -1.94 -13.50 -2.98
C ILE A 18 -1.79 -14.41 -1.75
N ILE A 19 -0.70 -14.27 -0.99
CA ILE A 19 -0.50 -15.05 0.23
C ILE A 19 -1.61 -14.75 1.24
N VAL A 20 -1.88 -13.47 1.50
CA VAL A 20 -2.94 -13.06 2.43
C VAL A 20 -4.31 -13.52 1.93
N LEU A 21 -4.60 -13.38 0.64
CA LEU A 21 -5.83 -13.86 0.00
C LEU A 21 -6.05 -15.36 0.27
N GLY A 22 -5.02 -16.19 0.05
CA GLY A 22 -5.11 -17.63 0.29
C GLY A 22 -5.36 -17.97 1.77
N LEU A 23 -4.66 -17.29 2.68
CA LEU A 23 -4.79 -17.52 4.12
C LEU A 23 -6.16 -17.09 4.66
N THR A 24 -6.66 -15.94 4.22
CA THR A 24 -7.96 -15.40 4.66
C THR A 24 -9.11 -16.14 4.01
N ALA A 25 -9.02 -16.49 2.72
CA ALA A 25 -10.01 -17.33 2.05
C ALA A 25 -10.13 -18.71 2.73
N TYR A 26 -9.00 -19.31 3.13
CA TYR A 26 -9.00 -20.55 3.90
C TYR A 26 -9.72 -20.38 5.25
N ALA A 27 -9.44 -19.30 5.98
CA ALA A 27 -10.08 -19.02 7.26
C ALA A 27 -11.59 -18.77 7.12
N VAL A 28 -12.02 -18.03 6.09
CA VAL A 28 -13.44 -17.78 5.78
C VAL A 28 -14.16 -19.06 5.37
N ASN A 29 -13.55 -19.88 4.52
CA ASN A 29 -14.14 -21.17 4.16
C ASN A 29 -14.30 -22.09 5.38
N SER A 30 -13.34 -22.08 6.29
CA SER A 30 -13.36 -22.91 7.50
C SER A 30 -14.33 -22.43 8.58
N SER A 31 -14.83 -21.20 8.49
CA SER A 31 -15.76 -20.63 9.47
C SER A 31 -17.23 -21.01 9.23
N GLN A 32 -17.51 -21.80 8.19
CA GLN A 32 -18.84 -22.35 7.88
C GLN A 32 -19.95 -21.27 7.83
N GLY A 33 -19.62 -20.08 7.31
CA GLY A 33 -20.56 -18.97 7.14
C GLY A 33 -20.56 -17.93 8.27
N SER A 34 -19.74 -18.10 9.30
CA SER A 34 -19.58 -17.14 10.41
C SER A 34 -18.11 -16.74 10.58
N SER A 35 -17.56 -16.02 9.60
CA SER A 35 -16.19 -15.50 9.67
C SER A 35 -16.13 -14.17 10.44
N PRO A 36 -15.06 -13.93 11.23
CA PRO A 36 -14.83 -12.64 11.87
C PRO A 36 -14.66 -11.50 10.85
N ASP A 37 -15.12 -10.31 11.20
CA ASP A 37 -15.10 -9.13 10.33
C ASP A 37 -13.67 -8.71 9.95
N GLU A 38 -12.71 -8.89 10.85
CA GLU A 38 -11.30 -8.55 10.61
C GLU A 38 -10.69 -9.45 9.53
N VAL A 39 -11.08 -10.73 9.50
CA VAL A 39 -10.64 -11.69 8.47
C VAL A 39 -11.27 -11.34 7.13
N ASN A 40 -12.56 -10.97 7.13
CA ASN A 40 -13.28 -10.55 5.92
C ASN A 40 -12.69 -9.24 5.35
N PHE A 41 -12.30 -8.31 6.21
CA PHE A 41 -11.66 -7.06 5.79
C PHE A 41 -10.27 -7.31 5.17
N LEU A 42 -9.45 -8.17 5.77
CA LEU A 42 -8.17 -8.56 5.18
C LEU A 42 -8.30 -9.29 3.84
N LEU A 43 -9.36 -10.11 3.70
CA LEU A 43 -9.72 -10.73 2.43
C LEU A 43 -10.04 -9.65 1.37
N PHE A 44 -10.83 -8.65 1.75
CA PHE A 44 -11.12 -7.50 0.90
C PHE A 44 -9.85 -6.74 0.50
N ASP A 45 -8.95 -6.44 1.44
CA ASP A 45 -7.71 -5.71 1.18
C ASP A 45 -6.81 -6.43 0.18
N ALA A 46 -6.72 -7.75 0.29
CA ALA A 46 -5.97 -8.58 -0.64
C ALA A 46 -6.57 -8.55 -2.06
N ILE A 47 -7.90 -8.63 -2.18
CA ILE A 47 -8.61 -8.54 -3.47
C ILE A 47 -8.47 -7.13 -4.07
N TRP A 48 -8.70 -6.10 -3.26
CA TRP A 48 -8.51 -4.69 -3.63
C TRP A 48 -7.11 -4.45 -4.18
N THR A 49 -6.09 -4.94 -3.48
CA THR A 49 -4.70 -4.76 -3.87
C THR A 49 -4.38 -5.44 -5.20
N MET A 50 -4.84 -6.69 -5.37
CA MET A 50 -4.60 -7.47 -6.58
C MET A 50 -5.35 -6.92 -7.80
N LEU A 51 -6.64 -6.61 -7.65
CA LEU A 51 -7.51 -6.33 -8.79
C LEU A 51 -7.64 -4.83 -9.12
N ILE A 52 -7.44 -3.96 -8.13
CA ILE A 52 -7.67 -2.52 -8.28
C ILE A 52 -6.38 -1.74 -8.06
N ALA A 53 -5.79 -1.80 -6.86
CA ALA A 53 -4.71 -0.89 -6.50
C ALA A 53 -3.46 -1.08 -7.36
N VAL A 54 -2.89 -2.28 -7.43
CA VAL A 54 -1.66 -2.50 -8.20
C VAL A 54 -1.90 -2.33 -9.71
N PRO A 55 -2.94 -2.92 -10.33
CA PRO A 55 -3.22 -2.69 -11.74
C PRO A 55 -3.40 -1.21 -12.08
N TYR A 56 -4.13 -0.44 -11.25
CA TYR A 56 -4.30 0.99 -11.47
C TYR A 56 -2.97 1.75 -11.36
N LEU A 57 -2.17 1.47 -10.31
CA LEU A 57 -0.89 2.14 -10.06
C LEU A 57 0.19 1.80 -11.11
N VAL A 58 0.10 0.64 -11.76
CA VAL A 58 1.05 0.19 -12.79
C VAL A 58 0.57 0.56 -14.19
N LEU A 59 -0.66 0.22 -14.55
CA LEU A 59 -1.14 0.35 -15.93
C LEU A 59 -1.52 1.79 -16.29
N SER A 60 -2.05 2.58 -15.35
CA SER A 60 -2.45 3.96 -15.67
C SER A 60 -1.28 4.84 -16.11
N PRO A 61 -0.11 4.88 -15.42
CA PRO A 61 0.99 5.74 -15.86
C PRO A 61 1.71 5.19 -17.11
N LEU A 62 1.63 3.87 -17.34
CA LEU A 62 2.32 3.22 -18.47
C LEU A 62 1.53 3.31 -19.78
N TYR A 63 0.22 3.09 -19.74
CA TYR A 63 -0.60 2.92 -20.95
C TYR A 63 -1.74 3.94 -21.07
N PHE A 64 -2.20 4.51 -19.95
CA PHE A 64 -3.38 5.38 -19.93
C PHE A 64 -3.09 6.71 -19.21
N PRO A 65 -2.15 7.54 -19.69
CA PRO A 65 -1.78 8.79 -19.03
C PRO A 65 -2.95 9.76 -18.84
N ALA A 66 -4.02 9.64 -19.65
CA ALA A 66 -5.24 10.42 -19.50
C ALA A 66 -6.00 10.16 -18.18
N VAL A 67 -5.93 8.94 -17.62
CA VAL A 67 -6.56 8.60 -16.33
C VAL A 67 -5.56 8.63 -15.16
N ALA A 68 -4.27 8.78 -15.44
CA ALA A 68 -3.20 8.81 -14.45
C ALA A 68 -3.12 10.16 -13.71
N HIS A 69 -4.23 10.60 -13.12
CA HIS A 69 -4.27 11.83 -12.37
C HIS A 69 -3.40 11.72 -11.11
N LYS A 70 -2.48 12.68 -10.94
CA LYS A 70 -1.53 12.70 -9.81
C LYS A 70 -2.23 12.52 -8.45
N TYR A 71 -3.35 13.21 -8.22
CA TYR A 71 -4.08 13.10 -6.96
C TYR A 71 -4.76 11.74 -6.78
N ALA A 72 -5.25 11.13 -7.85
CA ALA A 72 -5.87 9.82 -7.78
C ALA A 72 -4.82 8.73 -7.49
N LEU A 73 -3.63 8.80 -8.10
CA LEU A 73 -2.51 7.89 -7.77
C LEU A 73 -2.10 7.99 -6.29
N ILE A 74 -1.97 9.23 -5.78
CA ILE A 74 -1.64 9.47 -4.37
C ILE A 74 -2.76 8.97 -3.45
N ALA A 75 -4.03 9.17 -3.83
CA ALA A 75 -5.17 8.70 -3.06
C ALA A 75 -5.21 7.17 -3.01
N THR A 76 -4.98 6.47 -4.13
CA THR A 76 -4.92 5.00 -4.15
C THR A 76 -3.83 4.46 -3.24
N GLU A 77 -2.62 5.05 -3.26
CA GLU A 77 -1.55 4.70 -2.32
C GLU A 77 -1.97 4.90 -0.86
N ALA A 78 -2.52 6.07 -0.54
CA ALA A 78 -2.89 6.43 0.83
C ALA A 78 -4.03 5.56 1.37
N ILE A 79 -5.06 5.30 0.57
CA ILE A 79 -6.17 4.42 0.95
C ILE A 79 -5.68 3.00 1.18
N THR A 80 -4.84 2.48 0.27
CA THR A 80 -4.31 1.12 0.39
C THR A 80 -3.40 0.99 1.62
N LEU A 81 -2.57 2.00 1.90
CA LEU A 81 -1.81 2.09 3.16
C LEU A 81 -2.70 2.00 4.39
N LEU A 82 -3.79 2.78 4.42
CA LEU A 82 -4.71 2.79 5.56
C LEU A 82 -5.45 1.47 5.72
N PHE A 83 -5.86 0.84 4.61
CA PHE A 83 -6.49 -0.47 4.59
C PHE A 83 -5.59 -1.52 5.20
N TRP A 84 -4.38 -1.71 4.65
CA TRP A 84 -3.45 -2.69 5.19
C TRP A 84 -3.13 -2.43 6.67
N PHE A 85 -2.91 -1.16 7.06
CA PHE A 85 -2.66 -0.80 8.45
C PHE A 85 -3.81 -1.17 9.39
N ALA A 86 -5.02 -0.74 9.06
CA ALA A 86 -6.21 -1.04 9.84
C ALA A 86 -6.43 -2.55 9.92
N GLY A 87 -6.25 -3.25 8.80
CA GLY A 87 -6.50 -4.67 8.69
C GLY A 87 -5.57 -5.50 9.55
N PHE A 88 -4.24 -5.33 9.41
CA PHE A 88 -3.31 -6.17 10.17
C PHE A 88 -3.40 -5.88 11.67
N ILE A 89 -3.66 -4.62 12.07
CA ILE A 89 -3.86 -4.26 13.49
C ILE A 89 -5.15 -4.87 14.03
N ALA A 90 -6.26 -4.81 13.28
CA ALA A 90 -7.53 -5.41 13.69
C ALA A 90 -7.41 -6.93 13.86
N LEU A 91 -6.76 -7.63 12.91
CA LEU A 91 -6.52 -9.06 13.04
C LEU A 91 -5.55 -9.39 14.18
N ALA A 92 -4.51 -8.57 14.40
CA ALA A 92 -3.59 -8.75 15.52
C ALA A 92 -4.28 -8.60 16.89
N ALA A 93 -5.20 -7.65 17.01
CA ALA A 93 -5.92 -7.37 18.27
C ALA A 93 -6.95 -8.45 18.63
N SER A 94 -7.54 -9.11 17.62
CA SER A 94 -8.51 -10.19 17.82
C SER A 94 -7.87 -11.56 18.02
N LEU A 95 -6.59 -11.72 17.70
CA LEU A 95 -5.90 -13.01 17.78
C LEU A 95 -5.47 -13.36 19.22
N PRO A 96 -5.66 -14.62 19.65
CA PRO A 96 -5.15 -15.05 20.94
C PRO A 96 -3.61 -15.15 20.94
N PRO A 97 -2.97 -15.15 22.12
CA PRO A 97 -1.53 -15.30 22.25
C PRO A 97 -1.01 -16.55 21.52
N ALA A 98 0.19 -16.46 20.96
CA ALA A 98 0.73 -17.50 20.08
C ALA A 98 0.80 -18.90 20.70
N GLY A 99 0.97 -19.00 22.03
CA GLY A 99 0.94 -20.27 22.75
C GLY A 99 -0.40 -21.02 22.65
N LEU A 100 -1.52 -20.30 22.53
CA LEU A 100 -2.86 -20.90 22.43
C LEU A 100 -3.20 -21.36 21.01
N CYS A 101 -2.48 -20.86 20.00
CA CYS A 101 -2.68 -21.23 18.60
C CYS A 101 -1.98 -22.53 18.20
N LYS A 102 -1.29 -23.20 19.14
CA LYS A 102 -0.50 -24.41 18.88
C LYS A 102 -1.31 -25.52 18.21
N TYR A 103 -2.58 -25.68 18.60
CA TYR A 103 -3.44 -26.78 18.16
C TYR A 103 -4.41 -26.42 17.02
N TYR A 104 -4.54 -25.14 16.68
CA TYR A 104 -5.51 -24.67 15.68
C TYR A 104 -4.81 -24.14 14.44
N THR A 105 -4.85 -24.91 13.34
CA THR A 105 -4.27 -24.54 12.05
C THR A 105 -4.81 -23.20 11.52
N ILE A 106 -6.10 -22.93 11.73
CA ILE A 106 -6.72 -21.66 11.35
C ILE A 106 -6.08 -20.48 12.09
N CYS A 107 -5.84 -20.60 13.40
CA CYS A 107 -5.17 -19.52 14.12
C CYS A 107 -3.75 -19.27 13.58
N LYS A 108 -2.97 -20.32 13.29
CA LYS A 108 -1.63 -20.17 12.70
C LYS A 108 -1.69 -19.51 11.32
N ALA A 109 -2.70 -19.84 10.52
CA ALA A 109 -2.92 -19.21 9.22
C ALA A 109 -3.24 -17.71 9.37
N LEU A 110 -4.08 -17.34 10.34
CA LEU A 110 -4.38 -15.94 10.63
C LEU A 110 -3.16 -15.19 11.20
N GLN A 111 -2.33 -15.84 12.02
CA GLN A 111 -1.06 -15.25 12.48
C GLN A 111 -0.13 -14.95 11.31
N ALA A 112 0.00 -15.90 10.38
CA ALA A 112 0.76 -15.67 9.16
C ALA A 112 0.14 -14.53 8.33
N ALA A 113 -1.19 -14.49 8.19
CA ALA A 113 -1.88 -13.42 7.47
C ALA A 113 -1.57 -12.06 8.08
N THR A 114 -1.66 -11.91 9.41
CA THR A 114 -1.27 -10.68 10.12
C THR A 114 0.16 -10.24 9.79
N VAL A 115 1.13 -11.16 9.82
CA VAL A 115 2.54 -10.85 9.55
C VAL A 115 2.76 -10.43 8.10
N PHE A 116 2.20 -11.17 7.13
CA PHE A 116 2.32 -10.82 5.72
C PHE A 116 1.62 -9.49 5.40
N SER A 117 0.46 -9.21 6.01
CA SER A 117 -0.23 -7.92 5.90
C SER A 117 0.59 -6.77 6.49
N ALA A 118 1.33 -6.98 7.58
CA ALA A 118 2.24 -5.98 8.13
C ALA A 118 3.43 -5.69 7.20
N PHE A 119 4.01 -6.72 6.58
CA PHE A 119 5.04 -6.52 5.56
C PHE A 119 4.49 -5.84 4.31
N GLU A 120 3.26 -6.16 3.91
CA GLU A 120 2.58 -5.51 2.78
C GLU A 120 2.36 -4.02 3.05
N TRP A 121 1.92 -3.68 4.26
CA TRP A 121 1.85 -2.30 4.71
C TRP A 121 3.21 -1.57 4.60
N LEU A 122 4.30 -2.20 5.05
CA LEU A 122 5.65 -1.63 4.93
C LEU A 122 6.08 -1.44 3.47
N LEU A 123 5.72 -2.35 2.57
CA LEU A 123 5.98 -2.19 1.13
C LEU A 123 5.22 -0.98 0.57
N PHE A 124 3.96 -0.80 0.97
CA PHE A 124 3.20 0.39 0.60
C PHE A 124 3.78 1.68 1.18
N VAL A 125 4.37 1.64 2.39
CA VAL A 125 5.08 2.80 2.95
C VAL A 125 6.29 3.12 2.08
N ALA A 126 7.07 2.10 1.70
CA ALA A 126 8.22 2.27 0.83
C ALA A 126 7.82 2.84 -0.54
N THR A 127 6.75 2.33 -1.17
CA THR A 127 6.28 2.87 -2.45
C THR A 127 5.78 4.29 -2.31
N ALA A 128 4.97 4.61 -1.29
CA ALA A 128 4.50 5.97 -1.05
C ALA A 128 5.65 6.98 -0.86
N VAL A 129 6.71 6.59 -0.14
CA VAL A 129 7.90 7.45 -0.01
C VAL A 129 8.57 7.68 -1.36
N LEU A 130 8.80 6.60 -2.12
CA LEU A 130 9.51 6.67 -3.41
C LEU A 130 8.72 7.41 -4.51
N VAL A 131 7.39 7.23 -4.56
CA VAL A 131 6.54 7.74 -5.65
C VAL A 131 5.78 9.01 -5.30
N VAL A 132 5.57 9.30 -4.02
CA VAL A 132 4.84 10.50 -3.56
C VAL A 132 5.78 11.47 -2.86
N VAL A 133 6.40 11.05 -1.76
CA VAL A 133 7.13 11.99 -0.88
C VAL A 133 8.37 12.54 -1.58
N LEU A 134 9.22 11.68 -2.15
CA LEU A 134 10.47 12.14 -2.80
C LEU A 134 10.23 13.08 -3.98
N PRO A 135 9.29 12.80 -4.93
CA PRO A 135 8.98 13.74 -6.00
C PRO A 135 8.41 15.07 -5.49
N LEU A 136 7.58 15.07 -4.44
CA LEU A 136 7.04 16.30 -3.86
C LEU A 136 8.13 17.16 -3.20
N VAL A 137 9.07 16.54 -2.48
CA VAL A 137 10.21 17.26 -1.87
C VAL A 137 11.12 17.83 -2.97
N ARG A 138 11.46 17.04 -3.99
CA ARG A 138 12.32 17.51 -5.11
C ARG A 138 11.70 18.64 -5.90
N GLY A 139 10.38 18.61 -6.12
CA GLY A 139 9.66 19.69 -6.80
C GLY A 139 9.63 21.00 -6.01
N ARG A 140 9.76 20.96 -4.67
CA ARG A 140 9.85 22.16 -3.84
C ARG A 140 11.21 22.85 -3.98
N GLU A 141 12.30 22.09 -4.03
CA GLU A 141 13.65 22.64 -4.20
C GLU A 141 13.80 23.42 -5.52
N THR A 142 13.18 22.94 -6.61
CA THR A 142 13.22 23.64 -7.91
C THR A 142 12.46 24.97 -7.93
N HIS A 143 11.54 25.20 -6.99
CA HIS A 143 10.70 26.41 -6.95
C HIS A 143 11.11 27.39 -5.84
N LYS A 144 12.26 27.17 -5.19
CA LYS A 144 12.85 28.18 -4.30
C LYS A 144 13.03 29.46 -5.14
N PRO A 145 12.35 30.57 -4.83
CA PRO A 145 12.48 31.78 -5.62
C PRO A 145 13.93 32.21 -5.59
N GLU A 146 14.50 32.51 -6.76
CA GLU A 146 15.74 33.27 -6.84
C GLU A 146 15.50 34.60 -6.10
N ALA A 147 15.94 34.63 -4.84
CA ALA A 147 16.08 35.86 -4.08
C ALA A 147 17.21 36.65 -4.75
N GLY A 148 16.92 37.30 -5.89
CA GLY A 148 17.99 37.90 -6.67
C GLY A 148 17.69 38.47 -8.05
N VAL A 149 16.45 38.44 -8.58
CA VAL A 149 16.11 39.40 -9.65
C VAL A 149 15.94 40.77 -8.99
N ASN A 150 17.10 41.37 -8.67
CA ASN A 150 17.24 42.79 -8.44
C ASN A 150 16.63 43.51 -9.66
N MET A 151 15.36 43.90 -9.55
CA MET A 151 14.76 44.92 -10.44
C MET A 151 15.36 46.32 -10.20
N GLN A 152 16.49 46.39 -9.49
CA GLN A 152 17.31 47.59 -9.38
C GLN A 152 18.49 47.50 -10.36
N ALA A 153 18.18 47.39 -11.65
CA ALA A 153 19.12 47.75 -12.70
C ALA A 153 18.35 48.62 -13.68
N HIS A 154 18.75 49.89 -13.76
CA HIS A 154 18.36 50.89 -14.75
C HIS A 154 17.07 51.68 -14.50
N ALA A 155 17.14 52.59 -13.53
CA ALA A 155 16.64 53.95 -13.72
C ALA A 155 17.76 54.92 -13.34
N GLY A 156 18.79 54.96 -14.20
CA GLY A 156 19.91 55.88 -14.08
C GLY A 156 19.83 56.93 -15.18
N VAL A 157 19.57 58.17 -14.75
CA VAL A 157 19.76 59.48 -15.41
C VAL A 157 18.87 59.80 -16.59
#